data_AF-A0A350JKA2-F1
#
_entry.id   AF-A0A350JKA2-F1
#
_cell.length_a   1.000
_cell.length_b   1.000
_cell.length_c   1.000
_cell.angle_alpha   90.00
_cell.angle_beta   90.00
_cell.angle_gamma   90.00
#
_symmetry.space_group_name_H-M   'P 1'
#
loop_
_entity.id
_entity.type
_entity.pdbx_description
1 polymer ?
#
loop_
_entity_poly.entity_id
_entity_poly.type
_entity_poly.pdbx_seq_one_letter_code
_entity_poly.pdbx_strand_id
1 'polypeptide(L)'
;MRPLRQMNAMQIMTSKPKKSTYFTLRFNTENSIMKNLFVLFTVLAISTITIAQTTVNFEIIHKLHGEDFAYNQETFSDMGITFDADRLEYYISEISVEHDGGEITEFDDVWILVSAGANTNVQLGTDTIDSIESISFHIGVDQAHNHLDPTQYSSSHPLSLGNPSMHWGWTAGYRFVAIEGNIGADLANNYQFHALGDGNYFQTTVPANAKAQNGAATVQIYANYAHALNNLDIADGFQLHSEIGECITVLENFRDDVFSMEPPADTILPEVIDTTDSTDVTGLAFIRENQVRLFPNPAQDFVRVDFLESSTDVSIELVSSQGVVVYQSQEVGPSMLIPVNTFPNGLYYLQLSSESSGQVLNKPIMVLH
;
A
#
# COMPACT_ATOMS: atom_id res chain seq x y z
N MET A 1 -22.27 79.11 -29.28
CA MET A 1 -22.46 77.82 -29.97
C MET A 1 -22.42 76.69 -28.95
N ARG A 2 -23.55 75.99 -28.84
CA ARG A 2 -23.80 74.58 -28.45
C ARG A 2 -23.14 73.94 -27.20
N PRO A 3 -23.86 73.02 -26.53
CA PRO A 3 -23.96 72.97 -25.07
C PRO A 3 -23.32 71.74 -24.42
N LEU A 4 -23.24 71.80 -23.09
CA LEU A 4 -22.84 70.75 -22.15
C LEU A 4 -23.53 69.41 -22.44
N ARG A 5 -22.70 68.37 -22.51
CA ARG A 5 -23.07 66.97 -22.73
C ARG A 5 -23.72 66.41 -21.46
N GLN A 6 -24.99 66.05 -21.56
CA GLN A 6 -25.75 65.42 -20.48
C GLN A 6 -25.16 64.06 -20.08
N MET A 7 -25.15 63.83 -18.77
CA MET A 7 -24.87 62.55 -18.10
C MET A 7 -25.98 61.55 -18.43
N ASN A 8 -25.60 60.36 -18.90
CA ASN A 8 -26.51 59.22 -19.00
C ASN A 8 -26.75 58.65 -17.60
N ALA A 9 -27.98 58.80 -17.11
CA ALA A 9 -28.48 58.05 -15.98
C ALA A 9 -28.72 56.60 -16.41
N MET A 10 -27.97 55.67 -15.81
CA MET A 10 -28.19 54.24 -15.96
C MET A 10 -29.51 53.89 -15.27
N GLN A 11 -30.44 53.37 -16.07
CA GLN A 11 -31.79 53.01 -15.67
C GLN A 11 -31.73 51.79 -14.73
N ILE A 12 -32.16 51.98 -13.48
CA ILE A 12 -32.36 50.91 -12.50
C ILE A 12 -33.50 50.03 -13.02
N MET A 13 -33.18 48.81 -13.49
CA MET A 13 -34.18 47.77 -13.71
C MET A 13 -34.67 47.25 -12.35
N THR A 14 -35.82 47.75 -11.89
CA THR A 14 -36.58 47.08 -10.84
C THR A 14 -37.27 45.87 -11.46
N SER A 15 -36.80 44.65 -11.17
CA SER A 15 -37.53 43.43 -11.52
C SER A 15 -38.85 43.38 -10.75
N LYS A 16 -39.96 43.17 -11.46
CA LYS A 16 -41.26 42.89 -10.82
C LYS A 16 -41.20 41.51 -10.15
N PRO A 17 -41.71 41.33 -8.94
CA PRO A 17 -41.81 40.00 -8.35
C PRO A 17 -42.76 39.12 -9.19
N LYS A 18 -42.28 37.93 -9.59
CA LYS A 18 -43.14 36.87 -10.12
C LYS A 18 -44.20 36.55 -9.05
N LYS A 19 -45.47 36.75 -9.37
CA LYS A 19 -46.59 36.29 -8.53
C LYS A 19 -46.46 34.77 -8.39
N SER A 20 -46.20 34.30 -7.17
CA SER A 20 -46.38 32.90 -6.80
C SER A 20 -47.86 32.57 -6.94
N THR A 21 -48.19 31.72 -7.91
CA THR A 21 -49.53 31.15 -8.03
C THR A 21 -49.67 30.09 -6.94
N TYR A 22 -50.14 30.49 -5.76
CA TYR A 22 -50.56 29.53 -4.75
C TYR A 22 -51.78 28.77 -5.27
N PHE A 23 -51.59 27.48 -5.59
CA PHE A 23 -52.69 26.57 -5.85
C PHE A 23 -53.48 26.42 -4.55
N THR A 24 -54.58 27.17 -4.42
CA THR A 24 -55.44 27.08 -3.24
C THR A 24 -56.45 25.96 -3.48
N LEU A 25 -56.22 24.79 -2.88
CA LEU A 25 -57.22 23.72 -2.85
C LEU A 25 -58.41 24.20 -2.00
N ARG A 26 -59.49 24.64 -2.65
CA ARG A 26 -60.74 24.99 -1.97
C ARG A 26 -61.63 23.76 -1.89
N PHE A 27 -61.65 23.10 -0.73
CA PHE A 27 -62.61 22.03 -0.45
C PHE A 27 -63.86 22.60 0.22
N ASN A 28 -64.99 22.44 -0.45
CA ASN A 28 -66.28 22.91 0.02
C ASN A 28 -66.96 21.79 0.83
N THR A 29 -66.59 21.66 2.10
CA THR A 29 -67.31 20.80 3.06
C THR A 29 -68.04 21.69 4.07
N GLU A 30 -69.38 21.65 4.04
CA GLU A 30 -70.24 22.47 4.91
C GLU A 30 -70.28 21.98 6.38
N ASN A 31 -69.65 20.85 6.68
CA ASN A 31 -69.68 20.24 8.00
C ASN A 31 -68.34 20.45 8.73
N SER A 32 -68.34 21.24 9.81
CA SER A 32 -67.12 21.60 10.57
C SER A 32 -66.39 20.37 11.13
N ILE A 33 -67.12 19.30 11.42
CA ILE A 33 -66.57 18.01 11.87
C ILE A 33 -65.75 17.34 10.75
N MET A 34 -66.23 17.37 9.50
CA MET A 34 -65.50 16.78 8.37
C MET A 34 -64.24 17.57 7.99
N LYS A 35 -64.22 18.89 8.20
CA LYS A 35 -63.01 19.72 8.03
C LYS A 35 -61.93 19.35 9.06
N ASN A 36 -62.31 19.23 10.33
CA ASN A 36 -61.37 18.87 11.39
C ASN A 36 -60.85 17.44 11.23
N LEU A 37 -61.69 16.50 10.77
CA LEU A 37 -61.29 15.14 10.49
C LEU A 37 -60.32 15.06 9.31
N PHE A 38 -60.52 15.87 8.26
CA PHE A 38 -59.63 15.91 7.10
C PHE A 38 -58.27 16.55 7.41
N VAL A 39 -58.24 17.63 8.21
CA VAL A 39 -56.99 18.22 8.70
C VAL A 39 -56.23 17.22 9.57
N LEU A 40 -56.93 16.50 10.47
CA LEU A 40 -56.32 15.45 11.29
C LEU A 40 -55.76 14.31 10.43
N PHE A 41 -56.48 13.89 9.38
CA PHE A 41 -56.02 12.86 8.44
C PHE A 41 -54.81 13.30 7.62
N THR A 42 -54.76 14.59 7.24
CA THR A 42 -53.64 15.17 6.50
C THR A 42 -52.41 15.33 7.39
N VAL A 43 -52.59 15.73 8.65
CA VAL A 43 -51.50 15.79 9.64
C VAL A 43 -50.99 14.39 10.00
N LEU A 44 -51.86 13.39 10.14
CA LEU A 44 -51.45 11.99 10.33
C LEU A 44 -50.70 11.45 9.10
N ALA A 45 -51.16 11.76 7.88
CA ALA A 45 -50.54 11.30 6.64
C ALA A 45 -49.16 11.95 6.35
N ILE A 46 -48.88 13.13 6.92
CA ILE A 46 -47.57 13.79 6.83
C ILE A 46 -46.63 13.32 7.95
N SER A 47 -47.16 12.78 9.07
CA SER A 47 -46.39 12.45 10.28
C SER A 47 -45.56 11.17 10.25
N THR A 48 -45.45 10.46 9.12
CA THR A 48 -44.77 9.15 9.07
C THR A 48 -43.71 9.02 7.96
N ILE A 49 -43.06 10.11 7.55
CA ILE A 49 -41.82 9.97 6.78
C ILE A 49 -40.69 9.62 7.77
N THR A 50 -40.62 8.36 8.16
CA THR A 50 -39.44 7.82 8.85
C THR A 50 -38.37 7.57 7.80
N ILE A 51 -37.37 8.43 7.73
CA ILE A 51 -36.16 8.17 6.97
C ILE A 51 -35.38 7.12 7.77
N ALA A 52 -35.13 5.95 7.17
CA ALA A 52 -34.35 4.91 7.82
C ALA A 52 -32.89 5.38 7.89
N GLN A 53 -32.32 5.36 9.09
CA GLN A 53 -30.90 5.62 9.29
C GLN A 53 -30.13 4.31 9.09
N THR A 54 -28.99 4.41 8.42
CA THR A 54 -28.06 3.32 8.14
C THR A 54 -26.83 3.51 9.00
N THR A 55 -26.46 2.48 9.76
CA THR A 55 -25.17 2.44 10.45
C THR A 55 -24.07 2.14 9.45
N VAL A 56 -23.06 3.00 9.36
CA VAL A 56 -21.91 2.80 8.49
C VAL A 56 -20.78 2.15 9.28
N ASN A 57 -20.36 0.98 8.83
CA ASN A 57 -19.20 0.27 9.37
C ASN A 57 -18.07 0.28 8.36
N PHE A 58 -16.85 0.38 8.84
CA PHE A 58 -15.63 0.27 8.06
C PHE A 58 -14.86 -0.97 8.51
N GLU A 59 -14.57 -1.84 7.55
CA GLU A 59 -13.84 -3.08 7.74
C GLU A 59 -12.59 -3.12 6.86
N ILE A 60 -11.46 -3.45 7.47
CA ILE A 60 -10.18 -3.65 6.77
C ILE A 60 -9.75 -5.09 6.96
N ILE A 61 -9.64 -5.81 5.86
CA ILE A 61 -9.10 -7.16 5.81
C ILE A 61 -7.60 -7.07 5.52
N HIS A 62 -6.79 -7.60 6.43
CA HIS A 62 -5.33 -7.47 6.38
C HIS A 62 -4.71 -8.61 5.58
N LYS A 63 -3.86 -8.28 4.61
CA LYS A 63 -3.36 -9.19 3.60
C LYS A 63 -1.84 -9.10 3.39
N LEU A 64 -1.25 -10.22 2.98
CA LEU A 64 0.07 -10.31 2.37
C LEU A 64 -0.10 -11.05 1.04
N HIS A 65 -0.04 -10.30 -0.07
CA HIS A 65 -0.51 -10.81 -1.36
C HIS A 65 -1.94 -11.35 -1.19
N GLY A 66 -2.29 -12.53 -1.68
CA GLY A 66 -3.63 -13.09 -1.51
C GLY A 66 -3.92 -13.70 -0.13
N GLU A 67 -2.89 -13.97 0.67
CA GLU A 67 -3.01 -14.61 1.98
C GLU A 67 -3.38 -13.62 3.08
N ASP A 68 -4.04 -14.11 4.14
CA ASP A 68 -4.30 -13.29 5.33
C ASP A 68 -2.98 -12.92 6.00
N PHE A 69 -2.86 -11.66 6.43
CA PHE A 69 -1.67 -11.19 7.14
C PHE A 69 -1.52 -11.90 8.48
N ALA A 70 -0.30 -12.36 8.77
CA ALA A 70 0.13 -12.75 10.09
C ALA A 70 1.54 -12.19 10.38
N TYR A 71 1.80 -11.82 11.64
CA TYR A 71 3.13 -11.38 12.05
C TYR A 71 4.17 -12.49 11.92
N ASN A 72 5.40 -12.12 11.57
CA ASN A 72 6.54 -13.02 11.31
C ASN A 72 6.28 -14.02 10.18
N GLN A 73 5.32 -13.71 9.29
CA GLN A 73 5.11 -14.44 8.05
C GLN A 73 6.07 -13.89 6.99
N GLU A 74 6.93 -14.77 6.48
CA GLU A 74 7.83 -14.45 5.38
C GLU A 74 7.03 -14.15 4.09
N THR A 75 7.40 -13.08 3.41
CA THR A 75 6.85 -12.61 2.14
C THR A 75 7.96 -11.89 1.35
N PHE A 76 7.60 -11.18 0.28
CA PHE A 76 8.52 -10.45 -0.59
C PHE A 76 7.90 -9.13 -1.09
N SER A 77 8.75 -8.13 -1.34
CA SER A 77 8.37 -6.87 -1.98
C SER A 77 8.23 -7.00 -3.50
N ASP A 78 7.80 -5.95 -4.18
CA ASP A 78 7.79 -5.82 -5.64
C ASP A 78 9.17 -6.05 -6.29
N MET A 79 10.25 -5.72 -5.58
CA MET A 79 11.64 -5.95 -6.00
C MET A 79 12.13 -7.37 -5.70
N GLY A 80 11.29 -8.24 -5.14
CA GLY A 80 11.62 -9.62 -4.78
C GLY A 80 12.48 -9.74 -3.51
N ILE A 81 12.57 -8.68 -2.70
CA ILE A 81 13.31 -8.71 -1.43
C ILE A 81 12.45 -9.41 -0.38
N THR A 82 12.96 -10.52 0.16
CA THR A 82 12.29 -11.27 1.24
C THR A 82 12.21 -10.43 2.52
N PHE A 83 11.03 -10.37 3.14
CA PHE A 83 10.84 -9.69 4.43
C PHE A 83 9.71 -10.34 5.25
N ASP A 84 9.69 -10.06 6.54
CA ASP A 84 8.52 -10.28 7.41
C ASP A 84 8.15 -8.98 8.15
N ALA A 85 7.04 -8.97 8.88
CA ALA A 85 6.72 -7.88 9.80
C ALA A 85 6.44 -8.44 11.19
N ASP A 86 7.10 -7.90 12.21
CA ASP A 86 6.82 -8.19 13.62
C ASP A 86 6.03 -7.06 14.30
N ARG A 87 5.98 -5.88 13.66
CA ARG A 87 5.11 -4.76 14.00
C ARG A 87 4.55 -4.11 12.75
N LEU A 88 3.25 -3.84 12.77
CA LEU A 88 2.57 -3.09 11.73
C LEU A 88 1.36 -2.35 12.30
N GLU A 89 1.56 -1.08 12.57
CA GLU A 89 0.56 -0.18 13.15
C GLU A 89 0.49 1.12 12.35
N TYR A 90 -0.70 1.66 12.14
CA TYR A 90 -0.87 2.94 11.45
C TYR A 90 -2.16 3.63 11.86
N TYR A 91 -2.20 4.95 11.69
CA TYR A 91 -3.39 5.74 11.95
C TYR A 91 -4.19 5.97 10.68
N ILE A 92 -5.52 5.94 10.83
CA ILE A 92 -6.48 6.48 9.86
C ILE A 92 -7.28 7.59 10.56
N SER A 93 -7.52 8.69 9.85
CA SER A 93 -8.40 9.79 10.29
C SER A 93 -9.05 10.51 9.09
N GLU A 94 -9.91 11.50 9.37
CA GLU A 94 -10.63 12.31 8.35
C GLU A 94 -11.34 11.43 7.32
N ILE A 95 -12.25 10.58 7.83
CA ILE A 95 -12.94 9.54 7.06
C ILE A 95 -14.23 10.10 6.47
N SER A 96 -14.45 9.88 5.18
CA SER A 96 -15.70 10.21 4.50
C SER A 96 -16.12 9.12 3.53
N VAL A 97 -17.41 9.10 3.16
CA VAL A 97 -17.95 8.21 2.14
C VAL A 97 -18.65 9.00 1.05
N GLU A 98 -18.45 8.59 -0.19
CA GLU A 98 -19.28 9.02 -1.33
C GLU A 98 -20.42 8.02 -1.50
N HIS A 99 -21.66 8.49 -1.60
CA HIS A 99 -22.85 7.65 -1.63
C HIS A 99 -23.98 8.24 -2.47
N ASP A 100 -24.93 7.39 -2.83
CA ASP A 100 -26.23 7.76 -3.41
C ASP A 100 -26.18 8.76 -4.59
N GLY A 101 -25.19 8.60 -5.48
CA GLY A 101 -24.99 9.43 -6.65
C GLY A 101 -24.06 10.63 -6.42
N GLY A 102 -23.02 10.46 -5.60
CA GLY A 102 -21.99 11.47 -5.36
C GLY A 102 -22.19 12.40 -4.15
N GLU A 103 -23.12 12.09 -3.25
CA GLU A 103 -23.23 12.79 -1.95
C GLU A 103 -22.06 12.39 -1.05
N ILE A 104 -21.54 13.32 -0.23
CA ILE A 104 -20.42 13.07 0.66
C ILE A 104 -20.87 13.24 2.11
N THR A 105 -20.68 12.19 2.91
CA THR A 105 -20.81 12.24 4.37
C THR A 105 -19.44 12.10 5.01
N GLU A 106 -19.07 13.07 5.84
CA GLU A 106 -17.86 13.08 6.67
C GLU A 106 -18.18 12.53 8.07
N PHE A 107 -17.24 11.78 8.65
CA PHE A 107 -17.34 11.23 10.00
C PHE A 107 -16.30 11.90 10.91
N ASP A 108 -16.73 12.99 11.56
CA ASP A 108 -15.90 13.78 12.47
C ASP A 108 -15.50 13.00 13.74
N ASP A 109 -14.38 13.38 14.33
CA ASP A 109 -13.87 12.86 15.61
C ASP A 109 -13.64 11.33 15.63
N VAL A 110 -13.37 10.72 14.46
CA VAL A 110 -13.02 9.31 14.33
C VAL A 110 -11.54 9.16 13.95
N TRP A 111 -10.75 8.65 14.89
CA TRP A 111 -9.40 8.12 14.62
C TRP A 111 -9.42 6.61 14.76
N ILE A 112 -8.64 5.92 13.95
CA ILE A 112 -8.48 4.47 14.03
C ILE A 112 -6.99 4.19 14.15
N LEU A 113 -6.58 3.54 15.24
CA LEU A 113 -5.27 2.90 15.32
C LEU A 113 -5.42 1.47 14.80
N VAL A 114 -4.94 1.24 13.59
CA VAL A 114 -4.91 -0.10 13.01
C VAL A 114 -3.70 -0.85 13.57
N SER A 115 -3.91 -2.10 13.96
CA SER A 115 -2.86 -3.09 14.24
C SER A 115 -3.16 -4.33 13.42
N ALA A 116 -2.30 -4.67 12.46
CA ALA A 116 -2.64 -5.59 11.38
C ALA A 116 -2.86 -7.07 11.79
N GLY A 117 -2.54 -7.44 13.03
CA GLY A 117 -2.66 -8.81 13.54
C GLY A 117 -4.09 -9.38 13.61
N ALA A 118 -5.11 -8.54 13.44
CA ALA A 118 -6.51 -8.96 13.32
C ALA A 118 -7.30 -7.94 12.49
N ASN A 119 -8.32 -8.40 11.75
CA ASN A 119 -9.16 -7.51 10.94
C ASN A 119 -9.69 -6.32 11.75
N THR A 120 -9.63 -5.14 11.14
CA THR A 120 -10.14 -3.92 11.76
C THR A 120 -11.63 -3.80 11.46
N ASN A 121 -12.45 -3.55 12.48
CA ASN A 121 -13.88 -3.29 12.31
C ASN A 121 -14.29 -2.11 13.21
N VAL A 122 -14.77 -1.04 12.59
CA VAL A 122 -15.12 0.22 13.27
C VAL A 122 -16.47 0.71 12.78
N GLN A 123 -17.36 1.07 13.71
CA GLN A 123 -18.57 1.81 13.38
C GLN A 123 -18.20 3.30 13.24
N LEU A 124 -18.35 3.85 12.04
CA LEU A 124 -18.03 5.25 11.75
C LEU A 124 -19.13 6.19 12.27
N GLY A 125 -20.39 5.81 12.04
CA GLY A 125 -21.52 6.65 12.39
C GLY A 125 -22.84 6.14 11.84
N THR A 126 -23.83 7.01 11.81
CA THR A 126 -25.14 6.72 11.23
C THR A 126 -25.58 7.87 10.34
N ASP A 127 -26.06 7.58 9.13
CA ASP A 127 -26.63 8.57 8.24
C ASP A 127 -27.70 7.93 7.33
N THR A 128 -28.39 8.73 6.52
CA THR A 128 -29.34 8.25 5.51
C THR A 128 -28.59 7.84 4.25
N ILE A 129 -28.13 6.59 4.22
CA ILE A 129 -27.33 6.05 3.10
C ILE A 129 -27.97 4.77 2.57
N ASP A 130 -28.21 4.69 1.26
CA ASP A 130 -28.70 3.47 0.59
C ASP A 130 -27.55 2.66 -0.01
N SER A 131 -26.57 3.31 -0.63
CA SER A 131 -25.41 2.68 -1.27
C SER A 131 -24.17 3.56 -1.27
N ILE A 132 -23.05 2.99 -0.86
CA ILE A 132 -21.74 3.65 -0.79
C ILE A 132 -20.91 3.26 -2.02
N GLU A 133 -20.35 4.28 -2.67
CA GLU A 133 -19.61 4.25 -3.93
C GLU A 133 -18.10 4.30 -3.70
N SER A 134 -17.65 5.01 -2.66
CA SER A 134 -16.25 5.05 -2.23
C SER A 134 -16.11 5.42 -0.75
N ILE A 135 -14.95 5.10 -0.17
CA ILE A 135 -14.51 5.62 1.12
C ILE A 135 -13.20 6.37 0.92
N SER A 136 -13.11 7.56 1.52
CA SER A 136 -11.89 8.37 1.55
C SER A 136 -11.41 8.52 2.98
N PHE A 137 -10.11 8.50 3.19
CA PHE A 137 -9.51 8.68 4.51
C PHE A 137 -8.05 9.10 4.38
N HIS A 138 -7.50 9.66 5.45
CA HIS A 138 -6.09 10.03 5.51
C HIS A 138 -5.28 9.03 6.32
N ILE A 139 -4.01 8.86 5.92
CA ILE A 139 -3.01 8.07 6.65
C ILE A 139 -2.30 8.99 7.63
N GLY A 140 -2.47 8.72 8.92
CA GLY A 140 -1.91 9.52 10.00
C GLY A 140 -2.95 10.19 10.88
N VAL A 141 -2.50 11.21 11.61
CA VAL A 141 -3.30 12.04 12.51
C VAL A 141 -3.24 13.47 11.97
N ASP A 142 -4.40 14.12 11.88
CA ASP A 142 -4.50 15.50 11.42
C ASP A 142 -3.63 16.45 12.25
N GLN A 143 -3.15 17.53 11.62
CA GLN A 143 -2.22 18.47 12.23
C GLN A 143 -2.74 19.12 13.52
N ALA A 144 -4.07 19.29 13.68
CA ALA A 144 -4.63 19.90 14.88
C ALA A 144 -4.50 19.00 16.12
N HIS A 145 -4.43 17.68 15.92
CA HIS A 145 -4.30 16.69 16.98
C HIS A 145 -2.91 16.05 17.08
N ASN A 146 -2.13 16.04 15.99
CA ASN A 146 -0.86 15.32 15.89
C ASN A 146 0.17 15.67 16.99
N HIS A 147 0.11 16.91 17.52
CA HIS A 147 1.04 17.43 18.52
C HIS A 147 0.42 17.65 19.91
N LEU A 148 -0.84 17.24 20.10
CA LEU A 148 -1.52 17.37 21.39
C LEU A 148 -1.05 16.31 22.39
N ASP A 149 -1.31 16.58 23.66
CA ASP A 149 -0.90 15.71 24.77
C ASP A 149 -1.68 14.39 24.81
N PRO A 150 -1.06 13.24 24.46
CA PRO A 150 -1.75 11.95 24.46
C PRO A 150 -2.23 11.55 25.86
N THR A 151 -1.69 12.13 26.92
CA THR A 151 -2.11 11.83 28.31
C THR A 151 -3.48 12.41 28.66
N GLN A 152 -4.01 13.32 27.83
CA GLN A 152 -5.36 13.88 28.00
C GLN A 152 -6.44 12.90 27.56
N TYR A 153 -6.11 11.94 26.69
CA TYR A 153 -7.06 10.93 26.22
C TYR A 153 -7.19 9.78 27.23
N SER A 154 -8.39 9.20 27.31
CA SER A 154 -8.59 7.95 28.05
C SER A 154 -7.80 6.81 27.38
N SER A 155 -7.41 5.80 28.14
CA SER A 155 -6.62 4.66 27.63
C SER A 155 -7.29 3.83 26.54
N SER A 156 -8.59 4.03 26.28
CA SER A 156 -9.31 3.38 25.18
C SER A 156 -9.32 4.20 23.90
N HIS A 157 -8.90 5.47 23.95
CA HIS A 157 -8.85 6.34 22.79
C HIS A 157 -7.67 5.95 21.90
N PRO A 158 -7.82 5.90 20.57
CA PRO A 158 -6.74 5.55 19.64
C PRO A 158 -5.49 6.44 19.73
N LEU A 159 -5.68 7.72 20.07
CA LEU A 159 -4.59 8.68 20.29
C LEU A 159 -4.03 8.70 21.72
N SER A 160 -4.43 7.76 22.59
CA SER A 160 -3.89 7.70 23.95
C SER A 160 -2.48 7.10 23.98
N LEU A 161 -1.83 7.16 25.15
CA LEU A 161 -0.54 6.50 25.36
C LEU A 161 -0.65 4.98 25.17
N GLY A 162 0.10 4.46 24.19
CA GLY A 162 0.26 3.02 23.93
C GLY A 162 1.64 2.48 24.28
N ASN A 163 1.76 1.14 24.31
CA ASN A 163 3.03 0.42 24.37
C ASN A 163 2.97 -0.80 23.43
N PRO A 164 3.75 -0.85 22.34
CA PRO A 164 4.72 0.17 21.91
C PRO A 164 4.05 1.51 21.60
N SER A 165 4.77 2.60 21.80
CA SER A 165 4.18 3.93 21.60
C SER A 165 4.07 4.23 20.11
N MET A 166 2.95 4.80 19.71
CA MET A 166 2.77 5.43 18.39
C MET A 166 3.02 6.93 18.43
N HIS A 167 3.16 7.56 19.61
CA HIS A 167 3.57 8.95 19.73
C HIS A 167 5.10 9.04 19.85
N TRP A 168 5.78 9.80 18.97
CA TRP A 168 7.24 9.91 18.95
C TRP A 168 7.78 11.04 19.83
N GLY A 169 6.97 12.07 20.06
CA GLY A 169 7.32 13.21 20.89
C GLY A 169 6.71 14.49 20.35
N TRP A 170 6.75 15.56 21.13
CA TRP A 170 5.99 16.79 20.84
C TRP A 170 6.28 17.41 19.47
N THR A 171 7.54 17.48 19.07
CA THR A 171 7.92 18.11 17.79
C THR A 171 7.52 17.26 16.60
N ALA A 172 7.62 15.94 16.71
CA ALA A 172 7.37 15.02 15.60
C ALA A 172 5.92 14.54 15.53
N GLY A 173 5.20 14.55 16.66
CA GLY A 173 3.84 14.04 16.79
C GLY A 173 3.76 12.52 16.82
N TYR A 174 2.67 11.99 16.26
CA TYR A 174 2.44 10.57 16.06
C TYR A 174 3.21 10.03 14.86
N ARG A 175 3.58 8.76 14.95
CA ARG A 175 3.95 7.94 13.80
C ARG A 175 2.68 7.66 13.03
N PHE A 176 2.64 8.06 11.77
CA PHE A 176 1.52 7.75 10.89
C PHE A 176 1.53 6.27 10.52
N VAL A 177 2.72 5.72 10.28
CA VAL A 177 2.97 4.28 10.08
C VAL A 177 4.18 3.86 10.91
N ALA A 178 4.06 2.72 11.59
CA ALA A 178 5.16 1.98 12.18
C ALA A 178 5.16 0.56 11.59
N ILE A 179 6.16 0.26 10.76
CA ILE A 179 6.40 -1.08 10.22
C ILE A 179 7.83 -1.51 10.57
N GLU A 180 7.95 -2.67 11.19
CA GLU A 180 9.22 -3.25 11.65
C GLU A 180 9.23 -4.74 11.37
N GLY A 181 10.42 -5.30 11.13
CA GLY A 181 10.61 -6.73 10.94
C GLY A 181 12.01 -7.06 10.46
N ASN A 182 12.14 -8.25 9.88
CA ASN A 182 13.38 -8.74 9.30
C ASN A 182 13.30 -8.73 7.76
N ILE A 183 14.46 -8.60 7.11
CA ILE A 183 14.56 -8.41 5.66
C ILE A 183 15.85 -9.02 5.10
N GLY A 184 15.84 -9.26 3.79
CA GLY A 184 16.99 -9.75 3.04
C GLY A 184 17.12 -11.27 3.10
N ALA A 185 18.29 -11.76 2.67
CA ALA A 185 18.59 -13.19 2.64
C ALA A 185 18.45 -13.81 4.04
N ASP A 186 17.69 -14.91 4.12
CA ASP A 186 17.40 -15.64 5.36
C ASP A 186 16.81 -14.76 6.48
N LEU A 187 16.21 -13.61 6.14
CA LEU A 187 15.69 -12.63 7.10
C LEU A 187 16.76 -12.21 8.13
N ALA A 188 18.03 -12.09 7.71
CA ALA A 188 19.16 -11.87 8.61
C ALA A 188 19.32 -10.41 9.06
N ASN A 189 18.72 -9.46 8.34
CA ASN A 189 18.81 -8.03 8.64
C ASN A 189 17.49 -7.53 9.24
N ASN A 190 17.53 -6.45 10.02
CA ASN A 190 16.33 -5.80 10.54
C ASN A 190 16.01 -4.53 9.75
N TYR A 191 14.72 -4.25 9.60
CA TYR A 191 14.25 -2.96 9.12
C TYR A 191 13.20 -2.34 10.03
N GLN A 192 13.17 -1.01 10.07
CA GLN A 192 12.21 -0.21 10.82
C GLN A 192 11.92 1.08 10.06
N PHE A 193 10.63 1.34 9.82
CA PHE A 193 10.14 2.63 9.38
C PHE A 193 9.15 3.15 10.40
N HIS A 194 9.49 4.28 11.04
CA HIS A 194 8.52 5.10 11.75
C HIS A 194 8.30 6.37 10.93
N ALA A 195 7.33 6.30 10.02
CA ALA A 195 6.98 7.40 9.13
C ALA A 195 6.06 8.39 9.86
N LEU A 196 6.40 9.67 9.81
CA LEU A 196 5.74 10.74 10.56
C LEU A 196 5.73 12.07 9.79
N GLY A 197 5.13 13.09 10.40
CA GLY A 197 5.24 14.49 9.97
C GLY A 197 4.02 15.00 9.20
N ASP A 198 3.55 16.19 9.57
CA ASP A 198 2.33 16.80 9.02
C ASP A 198 2.35 16.94 7.49
N GLY A 199 3.53 17.16 6.90
CA GLY A 199 3.70 17.27 5.46
C GLY A 199 3.46 15.97 4.69
N ASN A 200 3.45 14.83 5.38
CA ASN A 200 3.23 13.50 4.82
C ASN A 200 1.83 12.94 5.16
N TYR A 201 0.90 13.82 5.54
CA TYR A 201 -0.48 13.48 5.82
C TYR A 201 -1.24 13.34 4.49
N PHE A 202 -1.40 12.10 4.05
CA PHE A 202 -1.88 11.80 2.70
C PHE A 202 -3.28 11.17 2.71
N GLN A 203 -4.14 11.63 1.79
CA GLN A 203 -5.47 11.06 1.58
C GLN A 203 -5.42 9.95 0.54
N THR A 204 -6.10 8.84 0.81
CA THR A 204 -6.46 7.81 -0.17
C THR A 204 -7.98 7.74 -0.36
N THR A 205 -8.40 7.26 -1.52
CA THR A 205 -9.81 7.02 -1.85
C THR A 205 -9.93 5.63 -2.47
N VAL A 206 -10.69 4.75 -1.81
CA VAL A 206 -10.91 3.38 -2.24
C VAL A 206 -12.34 3.25 -2.74
N PRO A 207 -12.56 2.78 -3.98
CA PRO A 207 -13.89 2.43 -4.45
C PRO A 207 -14.56 1.43 -3.51
N ALA A 208 -15.87 1.52 -3.37
CA ALA A 208 -16.66 0.61 -2.56
C ALA A 208 -17.96 0.26 -3.29
N ASN A 209 -18.55 -0.89 -2.93
CA ASN A 209 -19.84 -1.32 -3.43
C ASN A 209 -20.73 -1.81 -2.28
N ALA A 210 -20.76 -1.04 -1.19
CA ALA A 210 -21.53 -1.40 0.00
C ALA A 210 -22.98 -0.92 -0.15
N LYS A 211 -23.94 -1.75 0.26
CA LYS A 211 -25.37 -1.40 0.25
C LYS A 211 -25.93 -1.54 1.64
N ALA A 212 -26.85 -0.64 2.00
CA ALA A 212 -27.60 -0.74 3.23
C ALA A 212 -28.44 -2.03 3.23
N GLN A 213 -28.20 -2.88 4.23
CA GLN A 213 -28.95 -4.10 4.48
C GLN A 213 -29.24 -4.20 5.97
N ASN A 214 -30.52 -4.43 6.33
CA ASN A 214 -30.95 -4.55 7.73
C ASN A 214 -30.53 -3.35 8.62
N GLY A 215 -30.46 -2.14 8.06
CA GLY A 215 -30.10 -0.91 8.79
C GLY A 215 -28.59 -0.68 8.96
N ALA A 216 -27.74 -1.42 8.25
CA ALA A 216 -26.30 -1.19 8.24
C ALA A 216 -25.71 -1.32 6.82
N ALA A 217 -24.66 -0.55 6.54
CA ALA A 217 -23.81 -0.69 5.36
C ALA A 217 -22.37 -0.90 5.84
N THR A 218 -21.74 -1.98 5.42
CA THR A 218 -20.33 -2.26 5.75
C THR A 218 -19.49 -2.02 4.52
N VAL A 219 -18.61 -1.01 4.59
CA VAL A 219 -17.55 -0.80 3.62
C VAL A 219 -16.39 -1.70 4.00
N GLN A 220 -16.15 -2.72 3.18
CA GLN A 220 -15.00 -3.61 3.35
C GLN A 220 -13.93 -3.26 2.31
N ILE A 221 -12.70 -3.07 2.76
CA ILE A 221 -11.52 -2.92 1.90
C ILE A 221 -10.46 -3.95 2.30
N TYR A 222 -9.44 -4.10 1.46
CA TYR A 222 -8.28 -4.94 1.72
C TYR A 222 -7.03 -4.08 1.84
N ALA A 223 -6.18 -4.40 2.81
CA ALA A 223 -4.87 -3.77 2.98
C ALA A 223 -3.77 -4.81 2.68
N ASN A 224 -3.14 -4.74 1.51
CA ASN A 224 -2.03 -5.62 1.13
C ASN A 224 -0.68 -5.00 1.50
N TYR A 225 -0.10 -5.49 2.59
CA TYR A 225 1.14 -4.93 3.14
C TYR A 225 2.40 -5.36 2.40
N ALA A 226 2.31 -6.27 1.42
CA ALA A 226 3.40 -6.50 0.49
C ALA A 226 3.78 -5.23 -0.29
N HIS A 227 2.81 -4.32 -0.46
CA HIS A 227 3.02 -3.06 -1.15
C HIS A 227 3.58 -1.94 -0.27
N ALA A 228 3.58 -2.10 1.06
CA ALA A 228 4.08 -1.07 1.97
C ALA A 228 5.56 -0.70 1.70
N LEU A 229 6.34 -1.67 1.21
CA LEU A 229 7.77 -1.53 0.91
C LEU A 229 8.07 -1.47 -0.60
N ASN A 230 7.08 -1.21 -1.44
CA ASN A 230 7.29 -1.06 -2.88
C ASN A 230 8.38 -0.02 -3.18
N ASN A 231 9.21 -0.30 -4.20
CA ASN A 231 10.28 0.58 -4.68
C ASN A 231 11.38 0.92 -3.63
N LEU A 232 11.56 0.10 -2.60
CA LEU A 232 12.61 0.28 -1.60
C LEU A 232 13.68 -0.82 -1.70
N ASP A 233 14.91 -0.44 -2.06
CA ASP A 233 16.08 -1.32 -2.05
C ASP A 233 16.74 -1.33 -0.67
N ILE A 234 16.23 -2.18 0.22
CA ILE A 234 16.58 -2.22 1.65
C ILE A 234 16.98 -3.61 2.14
N ALA A 235 17.44 -4.47 1.22
CA ALA A 235 17.78 -5.87 1.51
C ALA A 235 18.89 -6.02 2.59
N ASP A 236 19.76 -5.02 2.72
CA ASP A 236 20.85 -4.98 3.72
C ASP A 236 20.39 -4.48 5.11
N GLY A 237 19.09 -4.28 5.30
CA GLY A 237 18.51 -3.69 6.50
C GLY A 237 18.47 -2.17 6.43
N PHE A 238 17.42 -1.59 7.03
CA PHE A 238 17.18 -0.15 6.94
C PHE A 238 16.41 0.37 8.14
N GLN A 239 16.87 1.44 8.76
CA GLN A 239 16.18 2.03 9.90
C GLN A 239 16.04 3.53 9.70
N LEU A 240 14.81 4.02 9.68
CA LEU A 240 14.53 5.44 9.57
C LEU A 240 13.30 5.84 10.40
N HIS A 241 13.49 6.88 11.19
CA HIS A 241 12.50 7.46 12.09
C HIS A 241 12.35 8.95 11.73
N SER A 242 11.60 9.25 10.68
CA SER A 242 11.70 10.57 10.02
C SER A 242 10.45 10.97 9.24
N GLU A 243 10.38 12.26 8.91
CA GLU A 243 9.43 12.88 7.99
C GLU A 243 9.97 13.01 6.56
N ILE A 244 11.16 12.50 6.28
CA ILE A 244 11.83 12.60 4.98
C ILE A 244 12.31 11.25 4.48
N GLY A 245 12.76 11.21 3.22
CA GLY A 245 13.38 10.04 2.61
C GLY A 245 12.38 8.90 2.40
N GLU A 246 12.83 7.68 2.62
CA GLU A 246 12.10 6.44 2.39
C GLU A 246 10.84 6.31 3.27
N CYS A 247 10.76 7.05 4.39
CA CYS A 247 9.53 7.18 5.17
C CYS A 247 8.40 7.86 4.37
N ILE A 248 8.71 8.79 3.46
CA ILE A 248 7.72 9.38 2.56
C ILE A 248 7.22 8.30 1.61
N THR A 249 8.13 7.51 1.00
CA THR A 249 7.79 6.42 0.09
C THR A 249 6.87 5.39 0.76
N VAL A 250 7.11 5.01 2.01
CA VAL A 250 6.19 4.14 2.76
C VAL A 250 4.79 4.77 2.86
N LEU A 251 4.68 6.06 3.19
CA LEU A 251 3.38 6.74 3.27
C LEU A 251 2.69 6.90 1.91
N GLU A 252 3.46 7.10 0.84
CA GLU A 252 2.96 7.11 -0.53
C GLU A 252 2.44 5.73 -0.95
N ASN A 253 3.15 4.65 -0.61
CA ASN A 253 2.69 3.29 -0.83
C ASN A 253 1.38 3.00 -0.08
N PHE A 254 1.26 3.47 1.17
CA PHE A 254 0.00 3.41 1.90
C PHE A 254 -1.12 4.19 1.22
N ARG A 255 -0.81 5.35 0.64
CA ARG A 255 -1.79 6.15 -0.12
C ARG A 255 -2.24 5.43 -1.40
N ASP A 256 -1.30 4.91 -2.17
CA ASP A 256 -1.51 4.55 -3.57
C ASP A 256 -1.73 3.05 -3.81
N ASP A 257 -1.04 2.18 -3.05
CA ASP A 257 -0.90 0.76 -3.40
C ASP A 257 -1.39 -0.22 -2.33
N VAL A 258 -1.43 0.17 -1.04
CA VAL A 258 -1.79 -0.76 0.04
C VAL A 258 -3.28 -1.10 0.03
N PHE A 259 -4.15 -0.15 -0.29
CA PHE A 259 -5.60 -0.33 -0.13
C PHE A 259 -6.31 -0.62 -1.45
N SER A 260 -7.16 -1.65 -1.45
CA SER A 260 -7.97 -2.02 -2.60
C SER A 260 -9.40 -2.43 -2.22
N MET A 261 -10.32 -2.27 -3.16
CA MET A 261 -11.71 -2.73 -3.01
C MET A 261 -11.82 -4.26 -3.09
N GLU A 262 -11.05 -4.85 -4.00
CA GLU A 262 -11.08 -6.28 -4.28
C GLU A 262 -9.95 -6.99 -3.52
N PRO A 263 -10.15 -8.27 -3.15
CA PRO A 263 -9.10 -9.03 -2.51
C PRO A 263 -7.88 -9.09 -3.44
N PRO A 264 -6.67 -8.84 -2.92
CA PRO A 264 -5.44 -9.06 -3.68
C PRO A 264 -5.37 -10.51 -4.17
N ALA A 265 -4.82 -10.70 -5.36
CA ALA A 265 -4.61 -12.04 -5.89
C ALA A 265 -3.41 -12.70 -5.20
N ASP A 266 -3.43 -14.03 -5.09
CA ASP A 266 -2.24 -14.80 -4.76
C ASP A 266 -1.13 -14.43 -5.73
N THR A 267 -0.06 -13.86 -5.19
CA THR A 267 1.09 -13.49 -5.98
C THR A 267 2.12 -14.58 -5.75
N ILE A 268 2.45 -15.28 -6.84
CA ILE A 268 3.67 -16.08 -6.89
C ILE A 268 4.80 -15.07 -6.74
N LEU A 269 5.86 -15.38 -5.96
CA LEU A 269 7.14 -14.65 -6.01
C LEU A 269 7.32 -14.14 -7.45
N PRO A 270 7.48 -12.82 -7.70
CA PRO A 270 7.78 -12.38 -9.03
C PRO A 270 8.95 -13.25 -9.46
N GLU A 271 8.70 -14.10 -10.47
CA GLU A 271 9.79 -14.54 -11.33
C GLU A 271 10.50 -13.23 -11.60
N VAL A 272 11.79 -13.13 -11.24
CA VAL A 272 12.54 -11.93 -11.56
C VAL A 272 12.53 -11.89 -13.08
N ILE A 273 11.52 -11.24 -13.64
CA ILE A 273 11.40 -10.92 -15.03
C ILE A 273 12.49 -9.88 -15.18
N ASP A 274 13.68 -10.38 -15.49
CA ASP A 274 14.74 -9.55 -15.97
C ASP A 274 14.21 -8.90 -17.24
N THR A 275 13.74 -7.65 -17.10
CA THR A 275 13.13 -6.86 -18.16
C THR A 275 14.15 -6.40 -19.20
N THR A 276 15.29 -7.08 -19.30
CA THR A 276 16.22 -6.98 -20.43
C THR A 276 15.99 -8.03 -21.51
N ASP A 277 14.76 -8.53 -21.70
CA ASP A 277 14.30 -8.85 -23.06
C ASP A 277 13.92 -7.56 -23.80
N SER A 278 14.88 -6.63 -23.89
CA SER A 278 14.91 -5.71 -25.01
C SER A 278 15.57 -6.47 -26.14
N THR A 279 14.87 -6.60 -27.26
CA THR A 279 15.34 -7.24 -28.49
C THR A 279 16.54 -6.55 -29.16
N ASP A 280 17.26 -5.69 -28.45
CA ASP A 280 18.49 -5.05 -28.91
C ASP A 280 19.70 -5.66 -28.21
N VAL A 281 20.31 -6.58 -28.95
CA VAL A 281 21.64 -7.14 -28.75
C VAL A 281 22.67 -6.05 -28.41
N THR A 282 23.20 -6.03 -27.19
CA THR A 282 24.62 -5.71 -26.89
C THR A 282 25.03 -6.37 -25.57
N GLY A 283 26.21 -6.97 -25.54
CA GLY A 283 26.65 -7.94 -24.54
C GLY A 283 26.55 -7.53 -23.06
N LEU A 284 26.37 -8.54 -22.22
CA LEU A 284 26.28 -8.46 -20.77
C LEU A 284 27.52 -7.73 -20.19
N ALA A 285 27.26 -6.63 -19.49
CA ALA A 285 28.29 -5.82 -18.83
C ALA A 285 28.56 -6.25 -17.37
N PHE A 286 27.92 -7.30 -16.84
CA PHE A 286 28.06 -7.72 -15.44
C PHE A 286 27.83 -9.23 -15.27
N ILE A 287 28.65 -9.92 -14.46
CA ILE A 287 28.45 -11.34 -14.09
C ILE A 287 27.86 -11.39 -12.67
N ARG A 288 26.63 -11.89 -12.49
CA ARG A 288 26.03 -12.07 -11.15
C ARG A 288 26.11 -13.51 -10.65
N GLU A 289 26.18 -13.68 -9.34
CA GLU A 289 26.34 -14.99 -8.69
C GLU A 289 25.19 -15.98 -8.99
N ASN A 290 23.98 -15.48 -9.20
CA ASN A 290 22.79 -16.32 -9.45
C ASN A 290 22.65 -16.79 -10.90
N GLN A 291 23.50 -16.32 -11.83
CA GLN A 291 23.45 -16.64 -13.25
C GLN A 291 24.27 -17.89 -13.65
N VAL A 292 25.04 -18.47 -12.72
CA VAL A 292 25.88 -19.65 -12.96
C VAL A 292 25.55 -20.76 -11.97
N ARG A 293 25.10 -21.92 -12.49
CA ARG A 293 24.80 -23.10 -11.68
C ARG A 293 25.90 -24.15 -11.81
N LEU A 294 26.32 -24.70 -10.67
CA LEU A 294 27.35 -25.71 -10.58
C LEU A 294 26.79 -26.98 -9.97
N PHE A 295 26.79 -28.07 -10.72
CA PHE A 295 26.32 -29.34 -10.21
C PHE A 295 26.96 -30.53 -10.95
N PRO A 296 27.14 -31.68 -10.29
CA PRO A 296 26.97 -31.87 -8.85
C PRO A 296 28.07 -31.14 -8.05
N ASN A 297 27.74 -30.69 -6.84
CA ASN A 297 28.70 -30.18 -5.85
C ASN A 297 28.33 -30.79 -4.48
N PRO A 298 29.10 -31.76 -3.94
CA PRO A 298 30.40 -32.22 -4.41
C PRO A 298 30.41 -32.94 -5.77
N ALA A 299 31.46 -32.75 -6.56
CA ALA A 299 31.69 -33.35 -7.87
C ALA A 299 32.61 -34.57 -7.78
N GLN A 300 32.33 -35.62 -8.57
CA GLN A 300 33.18 -36.82 -8.68
C GLN A 300 33.80 -36.90 -10.07
N ASP A 301 33.02 -37.22 -11.11
CA ASP A 301 33.55 -37.38 -12.47
C ASP A 301 33.65 -36.07 -13.26
N PHE A 302 32.66 -35.20 -13.08
CA PHE A 302 32.55 -33.92 -13.76
C PHE A 302 31.82 -32.90 -12.89
N VAL A 303 32.03 -31.62 -13.19
CA VAL A 303 31.15 -30.54 -12.79
C VAL A 303 30.51 -29.93 -14.03
N ARG A 304 29.19 -29.82 -14.01
CA ARG A 304 28.43 -29.10 -15.03
C ARG A 304 28.33 -27.64 -14.62
N VAL A 305 28.67 -26.76 -15.56
CA VAL A 305 28.53 -25.31 -15.44
C VAL A 305 27.44 -24.91 -16.41
N ASP A 306 26.30 -24.49 -15.86
CA ASP A 306 25.17 -23.99 -16.64
C ASP A 306 25.10 -22.47 -16.49
N PHE A 307 25.10 -21.79 -17.64
CA PHE A 307 24.86 -20.36 -17.76
C PHE A 307 23.38 -20.17 -18.04
N LEU A 308 22.70 -19.46 -17.15
CA LEU A 308 21.25 -19.25 -17.28
C LEU A 308 20.90 -18.28 -18.42
N GLU A 309 21.90 -17.55 -18.94
CA GLU A 309 21.81 -16.65 -20.09
C GLU A 309 23.01 -16.86 -21.03
N SER A 310 22.88 -16.47 -22.30
CA SER A 310 23.99 -16.51 -23.25
C SER A 310 25.07 -15.50 -22.85
N SER A 311 26.22 -16.00 -22.41
CA SER A 311 27.40 -15.17 -22.17
C SER A 311 28.29 -15.13 -23.41
N THR A 312 28.38 -13.97 -24.06
CA THR A 312 29.44 -13.67 -25.00
C THR A 312 30.44 -12.78 -24.26
N ASP A 313 31.72 -13.15 -24.22
CA ASP A 313 32.83 -12.45 -23.53
C ASP A 313 33.10 -12.84 -22.06
N VAL A 314 32.83 -14.10 -21.69
CA VAL A 314 33.23 -14.68 -20.40
C VAL A 314 34.33 -15.71 -20.61
N SER A 315 35.39 -15.65 -19.81
CA SER A 315 36.38 -16.70 -19.68
C SER A 315 36.24 -17.40 -18.32
N ILE A 316 36.62 -18.67 -18.27
CA ILE A 316 36.51 -19.50 -17.08
C ILE A 316 37.87 -20.08 -16.74
N GLU A 317 38.21 -20.03 -15.46
CA GLU A 317 39.32 -20.77 -14.88
C GLU A 317 38.82 -21.60 -13.69
N LEU A 318 39.32 -22.81 -13.54
CA LEU A 318 39.16 -23.59 -12.32
C LEU A 318 40.49 -23.62 -11.57
N VAL A 319 40.49 -23.18 -10.32
CA VAL A 319 41.70 -22.96 -9.54
C VAL A 319 41.65 -23.81 -8.27
N SER A 320 42.75 -24.50 -7.95
CA SER A 320 42.85 -25.25 -6.70
C SER A 320 42.96 -24.32 -5.49
N SER A 321 42.73 -24.84 -4.28
CA SER A 321 42.98 -24.10 -3.02
C SER A 321 44.42 -23.58 -2.83
N GLN A 322 45.38 -24.05 -3.62
CA GLN A 322 46.77 -23.55 -3.64
C GLN A 322 47.01 -22.47 -4.73
N GLY A 323 45.97 -22.05 -5.46
CA GLY A 323 46.06 -21.04 -6.50
C GLY A 323 46.52 -21.58 -7.86
N VAL A 324 46.52 -22.90 -8.07
CA VAL A 324 46.93 -23.51 -9.36
C VAL A 324 45.73 -23.60 -10.28
N VAL A 325 45.81 -23.00 -11.48
CA VAL A 325 44.81 -23.18 -12.54
C VAL A 325 44.89 -24.61 -13.08
N VAL A 326 43.81 -25.37 -12.95
CA VAL A 326 43.70 -26.78 -13.38
C VAL A 326 42.80 -26.97 -14.61
N TYR A 327 42.02 -25.95 -14.97
CA TYR A 327 41.22 -25.91 -16.19
C TYR A 327 41.01 -24.46 -16.62
N GLN A 328 40.96 -24.20 -17.94
CA GLN A 328 40.63 -22.88 -18.49
C GLN A 328 39.88 -23.01 -19.82
N SER A 329 38.92 -22.13 -20.07
CA SER A 329 38.28 -21.96 -21.38
C SER A 329 37.97 -20.48 -21.67
N GLN A 330 38.16 -20.06 -22.92
CA GLN A 330 37.72 -18.75 -23.43
C GLN A 330 36.42 -18.84 -24.24
N GLU A 331 36.03 -20.05 -24.66
CA GLU A 331 34.77 -20.29 -25.34
C GLU A 331 33.80 -20.92 -24.34
N VAL A 332 32.76 -20.19 -24.00
CA VAL A 332 31.77 -20.60 -23.00
C VAL A 332 30.43 -20.77 -23.71
N GLY A 333 29.91 -22.00 -23.69
CA GLY A 333 28.57 -22.30 -24.16
C GLY A 333 27.54 -22.13 -23.04
N PRO A 334 26.23 -22.16 -23.36
CA PRO A 334 25.16 -22.06 -22.35
C PRO A 334 25.22 -23.20 -21.31
N SER A 335 25.87 -24.31 -21.64
CA SER A 335 26.16 -25.40 -20.73
C SER A 335 27.48 -26.05 -21.11
N MET A 336 28.32 -26.34 -20.11
CA MET A 336 29.60 -27.01 -20.31
C MET A 336 29.85 -28.05 -19.22
N LEU A 337 30.62 -29.06 -19.57
CA LEU A 337 31.04 -30.12 -18.66
C LEU A 337 32.55 -30.02 -18.48
N ILE A 338 32.98 -29.81 -17.25
CA ILE A 338 34.40 -29.83 -16.88
C ILE A 338 34.68 -31.19 -16.24
N PRO A 339 35.49 -32.06 -16.86
CA PRO A 339 35.88 -33.32 -16.24
C PRO A 339 36.80 -33.05 -15.05
N VAL A 340 36.46 -33.62 -13.89
CA VAL A 340 37.21 -33.48 -12.63
C VAL A 340 37.71 -34.81 -12.08
N ASN A 341 37.45 -35.91 -12.78
CA ASN A 341 37.84 -37.29 -12.45
C ASN A 341 39.36 -37.50 -12.24
N THR A 342 40.19 -36.58 -12.73
CA THR A 342 41.66 -36.64 -12.57
C THR A 342 42.18 -35.67 -11.52
N PHE A 343 41.32 -34.84 -10.93
CA PHE A 343 41.71 -33.84 -9.93
C PHE A 343 41.78 -34.47 -8.54
N PRO A 344 42.79 -34.16 -7.72
CA PRO A 344 42.83 -34.61 -6.33
C PRO A 344 41.60 -34.15 -5.53
N ASN A 345 41.17 -34.94 -4.55
CA ASN A 345 40.09 -34.56 -3.63
C ASN A 345 40.44 -33.24 -2.93
N GLY A 346 39.50 -32.29 -2.91
CA GLY A 346 39.72 -30.98 -2.30
C GLY A 346 38.78 -29.88 -2.78
N LEU A 347 39.00 -28.68 -2.25
CA LEU A 347 38.28 -27.47 -2.62
C LEU A 347 38.94 -26.78 -3.82
N TYR A 348 38.11 -26.43 -4.80
CA TYR A 348 38.45 -25.67 -5.99
C TYR A 348 37.53 -24.46 -6.10
N TYR A 349 37.96 -23.46 -6.87
CA TYR A 349 37.20 -22.25 -7.14
C TYR A 349 37.06 -22.08 -8.65
N LEU A 350 35.82 -22.04 -9.12
CA LEU A 350 35.51 -21.61 -10.48
C LEU A 350 35.55 -20.08 -10.52
N GLN A 351 36.46 -19.52 -11.30
CA GLN A 351 36.58 -18.10 -11.56
C GLN A 351 35.99 -17.79 -12.93
N LEU A 352 35.04 -16.87 -12.98
CA LEU A 352 34.42 -16.38 -14.21
C LEU A 352 34.83 -14.92 -14.40
N SER A 353 35.55 -14.63 -15.47
CA SER A 353 36.03 -13.28 -15.77
C SER A 353 35.31 -12.73 -17.00
N SER A 354 34.65 -11.59 -16.86
CA SER A 354 34.03 -10.87 -17.99
C SER A 354 35.05 -9.89 -18.56
N GLU A 355 35.37 -10.04 -19.85
CA GLU A 355 36.34 -9.18 -20.53
C GLU A 355 35.80 -7.75 -20.72
N SER A 356 34.47 -7.63 -20.90
CA SER A 356 33.77 -6.35 -21.10
C SER A 356 33.71 -5.50 -19.84
N SER A 357 33.60 -6.12 -18.67
CA SER A 357 33.36 -5.43 -17.38
C SER A 357 34.54 -5.43 -16.43
N GLY A 358 35.51 -6.34 -16.64
CA GLY A 358 36.61 -6.58 -15.71
C GLY A 358 36.20 -7.23 -14.39
N GLN A 359 34.94 -7.67 -14.26
CA GLN A 359 34.47 -8.38 -13.07
C GLN A 359 34.94 -9.83 -13.04
N VAL A 360 35.19 -10.31 -11.82
CA VAL A 360 35.54 -11.70 -11.53
C VAL A 360 34.57 -12.26 -10.49
N LEU A 361 33.84 -13.31 -10.85
CA LEU A 361 32.99 -14.08 -9.94
C LEU A 361 33.69 -15.37 -9.53
N ASN A 362 33.65 -15.72 -8.24
CA ASN A 362 34.23 -16.95 -7.71
C ASN A 362 33.14 -17.86 -7.13
N LYS A 363 33.12 -19.14 -7.51
CA LYS A 363 32.22 -20.14 -6.91
C LYS A 363 32.98 -21.38 -6.42
N PRO A 364 32.76 -21.84 -5.18
CA PRO A 364 33.44 -23.00 -4.64
C PRO A 364 32.89 -24.31 -5.21
N ILE A 365 33.77 -25.24 -5.54
CA ILE A 365 33.47 -26.61 -5.96
C ILE A 365 34.26 -27.57 -5.06
N MET A 366 33.56 -28.51 -4.44
CA MET A 366 34.18 -29.62 -3.71
C MET A 366 34.36 -30.81 -4.66
N VAL A 367 35.58 -31.31 -4.85
CA VAL A 367 35.84 -32.56 -5.60
C VAL A 367 36.13 -33.70 -4.65
N LEU A 368 35.41 -34.82 -4.79
CA LEU A 368 35.51 -36.01 -3.93
C LEU A 368 35.35 -37.30 -4.75
N HIS A 369 36.41 -38.08 -4.89
CA HIS A 369 36.41 -39.46 -5.40
C HIS A 369 36.31 -40.50 -4.30
#